data_AF-A0A0V0RXS0-F1
#
_entry.id   AF-A0A0V0RXS0-F1
#
_cell.length_a   1.000
_cell.length_b   1.000
_cell.length_c   1.000
_cell.angle_alpha   90.00
_cell.angle_beta   90.00
_cell.angle_gamma   90.00
#
_symmetry.space_group_name_H-M   'P 1'
#
loop_
_entity.id
_entity.type
_entity.pdbx_description
1 polymer ?
#
loop_
_entity_poly.entity_id
_entity_poly.type
_entity_poly.pdbx_seq_one_letter_code
_entity_poly.pdbx_strand_id
1 'polypeptide(L)'
;MKFGDSSSKCRSQPLCDWSIFRLFKTVVLIALWYLFLATSTIFASADETDAEEQFEKLQFSFDNLGNLSETHKTIYNKDHLLLFEEHIDYSSNFDHHRSSILSGTYVIDVDLNTLTARKIQSSIPLKNPFVEEKIFVYKNDVFLVVHETNYYFKYLFLYKWLNDSWVNMDFQTTNTEFQMLYYFVEIHITQSDSDTVIFTTSLSGANMVIFSKFTEKVKDYSYMLTRIYATHELPFPSSHVLFTGLKGENLSSIMEINYGTYHWVPDKIIEVNPNNESFVQIDIQGKVPNWEFSGPKHIFQSKDKLLLADGSELINFDQYNRTRDIWILNLSHYSYTQLPLQLPEEAVSYKMCAAFDFEKSIYYVIDVDSVLLMSYVKLNRF
;
A
#
# COMPACT_ATOMS: atom_id res chain seq x y z
N MET A 1 37.54 -24.03 83.83
CA MET A 1 36.75 -23.65 85.02
C MET A 1 35.63 -22.72 84.58
N LYS A 2 34.42 -22.94 85.12
CA LYS A 2 33.17 -22.16 84.96
C LYS A 2 33.37 -20.71 85.48
N PHE A 3 32.53 -19.69 85.31
CA PHE A 3 31.10 -19.40 85.03
C PHE A 3 31.06 -18.00 84.34
N GLY A 4 30.03 -17.50 83.66
CA GLY A 4 28.62 -17.48 84.05
C GLY A 4 27.72 -16.70 83.07
N ASP A 5 26.41 -16.89 83.31
CA ASP A 5 25.21 -16.42 82.60
C ASP A 5 24.99 -14.90 82.57
N SER A 6 24.27 -14.39 81.54
CA SER A 6 22.83 -14.09 81.64
C SER A 6 22.24 -13.31 80.44
N SER A 7 21.25 -13.94 79.79
CA SER A 7 19.97 -13.43 79.24
C SER A 7 19.84 -12.20 78.32
N SER A 8 19.32 -12.50 77.11
CA SER A 8 18.14 -11.91 76.42
C SER A 8 18.26 -10.64 75.55
N LYS A 9 18.03 -10.77 74.22
CA LYS A 9 16.78 -10.40 73.49
C LYS A 9 16.94 -10.44 71.95
N CYS A 10 15.94 -11.04 71.29
CA CYS A 10 15.37 -10.81 69.94
C CYS A 10 16.25 -10.95 68.67
N ARG A 11 15.96 -11.95 67.80
CA ARG A 11 15.23 -11.87 66.49
C ARG A 11 15.96 -10.99 65.45
N SER A 12 16.22 -11.35 64.19
CA SER A 12 15.70 -12.37 63.26
C SER A 12 16.54 -12.27 61.97
N GLN A 13 17.01 -13.37 61.40
CA GLN A 13 17.55 -13.42 60.02
C GLN A 13 16.54 -14.13 59.12
N PRO A 14 16.29 -13.66 57.88
CA PRO A 14 15.26 -14.22 57.03
C PRO A 14 15.75 -15.53 56.42
N LEU A 15 14.89 -16.54 56.50
CA LEU A 15 14.96 -17.74 55.69
C LEU A 15 14.87 -17.33 54.22
N CYS A 16 15.90 -17.67 53.44
CA CYS A 16 15.82 -17.65 51.97
C CYS A 16 14.73 -18.65 51.56
N ASP A 17 13.54 -18.14 51.29
CA ASP A 17 12.41 -18.93 50.86
C ASP A 17 12.52 -19.21 49.35
N TRP A 18 13.15 -20.34 49.00
CA TRP A 18 13.28 -20.82 47.62
C TRP A 18 11.93 -21.11 46.94
N SER A 19 10.82 -21.08 47.69
CA SER A 19 9.47 -21.20 47.15
C SER A 19 9.07 -20.02 46.27
N ILE A 20 9.58 -18.81 46.56
CA ILE A 20 9.30 -17.60 45.77
C ILE A 20 9.95 -17.70 44.38
N PHE A 21 11.17 -18.24 44.28
CA PHE A 21 11.84 -18.47 43.00
C PHE A 21 11.16 -19.55 42.14
N ARG A 22 10.55 -20.58 42.77
CA ARG A 22 9.71 -21.55 42.07
C ARG A 22 8.42 -20.91 41.57
N LEU A 23 7.75 -20.11 42.40
CA LEU A 23 6.55 -19.38 41.98
C LEU A 23 6.85 -18.42 40.82
N PHE A 24 7.96 -17.68 40.86
CA PHE A 24 8.36 -16.80 39.76
C PHE A 24 8.65 -17.56 38.47
N LYS A 25 9.34 -18.71 38.53
CA LYS A 25 9.55 -19.53 37.33
C LYS A 25 8.24 -20.06 36.77
N THR A 26 7.31 -20.51 37.61
CA THR A 26 6.02 -21.03 37.17
C THR A 26 5.13 -19.94 36.62
N VAL A 27 5.10 -18.75 37.24
CA VAL A 27 4.35 -17.59 36.74
C VAL A 27 4.94 -17.06 35.43
N VAL A 28 6.27 -17.02 35.27
CA VAL A 28 6.93 -16.62 34.02
C VAL A 28 6.69 -17.66 32.92
N LEU A 29 6.73 -18.96 33.22
CA LEU A 29 6.41 -20.01 32.25
C LEU A 29 4.93 -20.00 31.84
N ILE A 30 4.02 -19.73 32.78
CA ILE A 30 2.59 -19.59 32.51
C ILE A 30 2.34 -18.31 31.71
N ALA A 31 3.00 -17.20 32.04
CA ALA A 31 2.89 -15.95 31.28
C ALA A 31 3.48 -16.09 29.87
N LEU A 32 4.62 -16.77 29.70
CA LEU A 32 5.17 -17.13 28.40
C LEU A 32 4.25 -18.08 27.63
N TRP A 33 3.60 -19.04 28.31
CA TRP A 33 2.59 -19.91 27.69
C TRP A 33 1.34 -19.13 27.27
N TYR A 34 0.85 -18.20 28.07
CA TYR A 34 -0.28 -17.33 27.70
C TYR A 34 0.10 -16.32 26.63
N LEU A 35 1.34 -15.81 26.61
CA LEU A 35 1.86 -14.98 25.53
C LEU A 35 1.97 -15.79 24.25
N PHE A 36 2.48 -17.03 24.33
CA PHE A 36 2.62 -17.94 23.20
C PHE A 36 1.25 -18.44 22.70
N LEU A 37 0.29 -18.69 23.61
CA LEU A 37 -1.09 -19.00 23.27
C LEU A 37 -1.77 -17.79 22.65
N ALA A 38 -1.61 -16.58 23.19
CA ALA A 38 -2.16 -15.35 22.62
C ALA A 38 -1.57 -15.03 21.24
N THR A 39 -0.25 -15.21 21.04
CA THR A 39 0.38 -15.05 19.71
C THR A 39 0.06 -16.20 18.77
N SER A 40 -0.19 -17.42 19.26
CA SER A 40 -0.60 -18.55 18.42
C SER A 40 -2.09 -18.52 18.08
N THR A 41 -2.95 -17.91 18.90
CA THR A 41 -4.37 -17.71 18.58
C THR A 41 -4.60 -16.60 17.56
N ILE A 42 -3.62 -15.71 17.35
CA ILE A 42 -3.64 -14.75 16.23
C ILE A 42 -3.32 -15.46 14.89
N PHE A 43 -2.74 -16.67 14.91
CA PHE A 43 -2.31 -17.37 13.70
C PHE A 43 -2.97 -18.75 13.45
N ALA A 44 -3.95 -19.19 14.26
CA ALA A 44 -4.50 -20.55 14.17
C ALA A 44 -6.03 -20.67 14.19
N SER A 45 -6.79 -19.64 13.82
CA SER A 45 -8.26 -19.68 13.79
C SER A 45 -8.86 -19.15 12.48
N ALA A 46 -8.23 -19.47 11.35
CA ALA A 46 -8.77 -19.17 10.02
C ALA A 46 -8.82 -20.43 9.14
N ASP A 47 -9.09 -21.58 9.76
CA ASP A 47 -9.47 -22.80 9.05
C ASP A 47 -10.99 -22.79 8.82
N GLU A 48 -11.36 -22.66 7.54
CA GLU A 48 -12.55 -23.23 6.89
C GLU A 48 -13.88 -23.22 7.65
N THR A 49 -14.27 -22.08 8.20
CA THR A 49 -15.67 -21.81 8.53
C THR A 49 -16.06 -20.44 8.00
N ASP A 50 -17.35 -20.28 7.67
CA ASP A 50 -18.00 -19.01 7.28
C ASP A 50 -17.98 -17.97 8.43
N ALA A 51 -16.82 -17.79 9.08
CA ALA A 51 -16.56 -16.66 9.94
C ALA A 51 -16.56 -15.41 9.05
N GLU A 52 -17.47 -14.48 9.35
CA GLU A 52 -17.51 -13.18 8.70
C GLU A 52 -16.12 -12.54 8.79
N GLU A 53 -15.53 -12.18 7.65
CA GLU A 53 -14.29 -11.42 7.60
C GLU A 53 -14.53 -10.09 8.32
N GLN A 54 -13.91 -9.90 9.49
CA GLN A 54 -14.02 -8.68 10.29
C GLN A 54 -12.62 -8.05 10.44
N PHE A 55 -12.57 -6.72 10.44
CA PHE A 55 -11.35 -6.00 10.73
C PHE A 55 -10.96 -6.21 12.19
N GLU A 56 -9.77 -6.77 12.40
CA GLU A 56 -9.14 -6.85 13.71
C GLU A 56 -8.39 -5.55 13.99
N LYS A 57 -8.71 -4.92 15.12
CA LYS A 57 -8.05 -3.70 15.57
C LYS A 57 -6.74 -4.06 16.27
N LEU A 58 -5.61 -3.61 15.74
CA LEU A 58 -4.32 -3.63 16.42
C LEU A 58 -4.19 -2.36 17.27
N GLN A 59 -4.13 -2.55 18.59
CA GLN A 59 -3.85 -1.45 19.50
C GLN A 59 -2.36 -1.09 19.39
N PHE A 60 -2.07 -0.09 18.57
CA PHE A 60 -0.71 0.34 18.23
C PHE A 60 -0.60 1.86 18.22
N SER A 61 0.44 2.42 18.88
CA SER A 61 0.61 3.86 19.04
C SER A 61 1.85 4.43 18.38
N PHE A 62 1.64 5.55 17.66
CA PHE A 62 2.67 6.39 17.09
C PHE A 62 3.06 7.58 17.99
N ASP A 63 2.45 7.75 19.17
CA ASP A 63 2.62 8.95 20.03
C ASP A 63 4.09 9.22 20.39
N ASN A 64 4.88 8.15 20.54
CA ASN A 64 6.30 8.25 20.88
C ASN A 64 7.21 8.69 19.71
N LEU A 65 6.66 8.86 18.50
CA LEU A 65 7.42 9.24 17.30
C LEU A 65 7.49 10.76 17.06
N GLY A 66 6.84 11.55 17.92
CA GLY A 66 6.79 13.01 17.82
C GLY A 66 5.86 13.48 16.70
N ASN A 67 6.14 14.66 16.14
CA ASN A 67 5.27 15.24 15.11
C ASN A 67 5.32 14.42 13.81
N LEU A 68 4.14 14.02 13.33
CA LEU A 68 3.96 13.31 12.07
C LEU A 68 3.23 14.23 11.07
N SER A 69 3.35 13.89 9.80
CA SER A 69 2.62 14.50 8.69
C SER A 69 1.21 13.93 8.68
N GLU A 70 0.30 14.66 8.08
CA GLU A 70 -1.09 14.23 7.92
C GLU A 70 -1.24 13.10 6.89
N THR A 71 -0.25 12.89 6.01
CA THR A 71 -0.33 11.94 4.90
C THR A 71 0.94 11.13 4.70
N HIS A 72 0.76 9.86 4.32
CA HIS A 72 1.84 8.92 4.02
C HIS A 72 1.47 8.02 2.84
N LYS A 73 2.48 7.56 2.09
CA LYS A 73 2.33 6.35 1.27
C LYS A 73 2.82 5.14 2.06
N THR A 74 2.02 4.09 2.09
CA THR A 74 2.30 2.90 2.88
C THR A 74 2.55 1.70 1.99
N ILE A 75 3.59 0.94 2.33
CA ILE A 75 3.93 -0.31 1.66
C ILE A 75 4.19 -1.39 2.70
N TYR A 76 3.69 -2.59 2.40
CA TYR A 76 4.07 -3.80 3.12
C TYR A 76 5.34 -4.41 2.52
N ASN A 77 6.29 -4.81 3.36
CA ASN A 77 7.45 -5.58 2.94
C ASN A 77 7.99 -6.44 4.10
N LYS A 78 8.12 -7.76 3.91
CA LYS A 78 8.78 -8.70 4.85
C LYS A 78 8.31 -8.56 6.31
N ASP A 79 7.00 -8.56 6.59
CA ASP A 79 6.43 -8.35 7.93
C ASP A 79 6.62 -6.94 8.52
N HIS A 80 6.96 -5.95 7.68
CA HIS A 80 6.99 -4.55 8.07
C HIS A 80 5.97 -3.73 7.27
N LEU A 81 5.40 -2.71 7.91
CA LEU A 81 4.71 -1.62 7.22
C LEU A 81 5.60 -0.38 7.24
N LEU A 82 5.94 0.10 6.05
CA LEU A 82 6.73 1.31 5.87
C LEU A 82 5.81 2.44 5.42
N LEU A 83 5.69 3.49 6.25
CA LEU A 83 4.90 4.68 5.97
C LEU A 83 5.85 5.82 5.62
N PHE A 84 5.96 6.12 4.34
CA PHE A 84 6.79 7.22 3.82
C PHE A 84 6.00 8.52 3.90
N GLU A 85 6.57 9.54 4.53
CA GLU A 85 5.94 10.87 4.58
C GLU A 85 5.65 11.39 3.17
N GLU A 86 4.41 11.84 2.97
CA GLU A 86 3.95 12.44 1.73
C GLU A 86 3.73 13.94 1.97
N HIS A 87 4.33 14.77 1.13
CA HIS A 87 4.03 16.20 1.07
C HIS A 87 3.08 16.46 -0.10
N ILE A 88 1.90 16.97 0.24
CA ILE A 88 0.92 17.39 -0.75
C ILE A 88 1.00 18.92 -0.84
N ASP A 89 1.40 19.43 -2.01
CA ASP A 89 1.40 20.88 -2.25
C ASP A 89 -0.01 21.36 -2.59
N TYR A 90 -0.79 21.70 -1.57
CA TYR A 90 -2.11 22.30 -1.72
C TYR A 90 -2.08 23.76 -2.21
N SER A 91 -0.89 24.37 -2.28
CA SER A 91 -0.69 25.82 -2.44
C SER A 91 -0.03 26.23 -3.76
N SER A 92 0.29 25.26 -4.61
CA SER A 92 0.86 25.49 -5.93
C SER A 92 0.00 26.49 -6.73
N ASN A 93 0.58 27.65 -7.06
CA ASN A 93 -0.01 28.65 -7.97
C ASN A 93 -0.16 28.13 -9.41
N PHE A 94 0.33 26.92 -9.68
CA PHE A 94 0.07 26.19 -10.90
C PHE A 94 -1.11 25.26 -10.60
N ASP A 95 -2.32 25.66 -11.02
CA ASP A 95 -3.56 24.87 -10.94
C ASP A 95 -3.43 23.46 -11.58
N HIS A 96 -2.32 23.22 -12.29
CA HIS A 96 -1.98 21.99 -13.00
C HIS A 96 -1.01 21.05 -12.25
N HIS A 97 -0.74 21.27 -10.96
CA HIS A 97 0.17 20.43 -10.18
C HIS A 97 -0.46 20.02 -8.85
N ARG A 98 -1.51 19.18 -8.88
CA ARG A 98 -1.88 18.38 -7.70
C ARG A 98 -0.95 17.18 -7.63
N SER A 99 0.31 17.41 -7.30
CA SER A 99 1.32 16.36 -7.18
C SER A 99 1.44 15.94 -5.72
N SER A 100 1.32 14.64 -5.48
CA SER A 100 1.73 14.04 -4.21
C SER A 100 3.22 13.69 -4.32
N ILE A 101 4.07 14.50 -3.69
CA ILE A 101 5.53 14.30 -3.74
C ILE A 101 5.92 13.54 -2.46
N LEU A 102 6.64 12.43 -2.60
CA LEU A 102 7.20 11.63 -1.48
C LEU A 102 8.47 12.23 -0.89
N SER A 103 8.72 13.53 -1.15
CA SER A 103 9.86 14.31 -0.66
C SER A 103 9.80 14.61 0.84
N GLY A 104 9.19 13.70 1.61
CA GLY A 104 9.17 13.68 3.05
C GLY A 104 10.56 13.58 3.65
N THR A 105 10.61 13.88 4.94
CA THR A 105 11.78 13.94 5.81
C THR A 105 11.95 12.70 6.69
N TYR A 106 10.99 11.76 6.65
CA TYR A 106 11.08 10.52 7.41
C TYR A 106 10.26 9.37 6.83
N VAL A 107 10.53 8.19 7.37
CA VAL A 107 9.76 6.96 7.20
C VAL A 107 9.41 6.42 8.58
N ILE A 108 8.18 5.94 8.75
CA ILE A 108 7.81 5.15 9.93
C ILE A 108 7.92 3.68 9.54
N ASP A 109 8.72 2.95 10.29
CA ASP A 109 8.90 1.51 10.14
C ASP A 109 8.17 0.81 11.29
N VAL A 110 7.08 0.10 10.96
CA VAL A 110 6.30 -0.71 11.90
C VAL A 110 6.64 -2.17 11.70
N ASP A 111 7.24 -2.78 12.72
CA ASP A 111 7.48 -4.21 12.77
C ASP A 111 6.20 -4.92 13.23
N LEU A 112 5.59 -5.72 12.34
CA LEU A 112 4.34 -6.43 12.62
C LEU A 112 4.52 -7.62 13.57
N ASN A 113 5.74 -8.14 13.74
CA ASN A 113 6.01 -9.26 14.65
C ASN A 113 6.13 -8.78 16.10
N THR A 114 6.78 -7.62 16.30
CA THR A 114 6.95 -7.05 17.64
C THR A 114 5.89 -6.03 18.00
N LEU A 115 5.12 -5.56 17.01
CA LEU A 115 4.21 -4.42 17.12
C LEU A 115 4.92 -3.21 17.75
N THR A 116 6.08 -2.86 17.20
CA THR A 116 6.83 -1.65 17.54
C THR A 116 7.00 -0.75 16.33
N ALA A 117 7.02 0.57 16.53
CA ALA A 117 7.37 1.54 15.49
C ALA A 117 8.68 2.25 15.82
N ARG A 118 9.39 2.62 14.76
CA ARG A 118 10.47 3.60 14.82
C ARG A 118 10.33 4.61 13.69
N LYS A 119 10.70 5.86 13.98
CA LYS A 119 10.78 6.94 13.00
C LYS A 119 12.22 7.06 12.52
N ILE A 120 12.40 6.92 11.21
CA ILE A 120 13.69 6.96 10.53
C ILE A 120 13.77 8.27 9.76
N GLN A 121 14.79 9.10 10.00
CA GLN A 121 15.02 10.29 9.18
C GLN A 121 15.47 9.85 7.79
N SER A 122 14.80 10.37 6.78
CA SER A 122 15.03 10.01 5.38
C SER A 122 14.79 11.21 4.51
N SER A 123 15.58 11.37 3.46
CA SER A 123 15.28 12.40 2.47
C SER A 123 15.68 11.88 1.11
N ILE A 124 14.83 12.13 0.13
CA ILE A 124 15.18 11.89 -1.26
C ILE A 124 16.16 13.00 -1.69
N PRO A 125 17.24 12.68 -2.42
CA PRO A 125 18.26 13.66 -2.78
C PRO A 125 17.76 14.80 -3.69
N LEU A 126 16.62 14.62 -4.36
CA LEU A 126 16.12 15.54 -5.38
C LEU A 126 14.85 16.25 -4.91
N LYS A 127 14.92 17.56 -4.66
CA LYS A 127 13.75 18.42 -4.43
C LYS A 127 13.56 19.34 -5.64
N ASN A 128 12.69 18.94 -6.57
CA ASN A 128 12.35 19.73 -7.75
C ASN A 128 10.81 19.75 -7.89
N PRO A 129 10.16 20.91 -8.09
CA PRO A 129 8.71 20.97 -8.26
C PRO A 129 8.19 20.24 -9.52
N PHE A 130 9.06 19.92 -10.47
CA PHE A 130 8.72 19.25 -11.73
C PHE A 130 9.02 17.75 -11.74
N VAL A 131 9.19 17.14 -10.56
CA VAL A 131 9.36 15.70 -10.44
C VAL A 131 8.35 15.11 -9.47
N GLU A 132 7.96 13.88 -9.76
CA GLU A 132 7.08 13.08 -8.92
C GLU A 132 7.66 11.70 -8.67
N GLU A 133 7.10 11.04 -7.68
CA GLU A 133 7.68 9.87 -7.03
C GLU A 133 6.63 8.78 -6.85
N LYS A 134 7.01 7.54 -7.18
CA LYS A 134 6.20 6.34 -6.93
C LYS A 134 7.06 5.29 -6.24
N ILE A 135 6.53 4.70 -5.17
CA ILE A 135 7.19 3.61 -4.44
C ILE A 135 6.47 2.30 -4.79
N PHE A 136 7.23 1.22 -4.87
CA PHE A 136 6.74 -0.12 -5.16
C PHE A 136 7.66 -1.17 -4.56
N VAL A 137 7.21 -2.42 -4.54
CA VAL A 137 8.02 -3.57 -4.11
C VAL A 137 8.38 -4.43 -5.32
N TYR A 138 9.62 -4.88 -5.36
CA TYR A 138 10.08 -5.86 -6.35
C TYR A 138 11.08 -6.80 -5.68
N LYS A 139 10.86 -8.10 -5.77
CA LYS A 139 11.63 -9.18 -5.12
C LYS A 139 11.89 -8.91 -3.63
N ASN A 140 10.86 -8.47 -2.92
CA ASN A 140 10.90 -8.14 -1.48
C ASN A 140 11.88 -7.01 -1.11
N ASP A 141 12.20 -6.16 -2.08
CA ASP A 141 12.93 -4.93 -1.91
C ASP A 141 12.03 -3.75 -2.27
N VAL A 142 12.18 -2.65 -1.54
CA VAL A 142 11.39 -1.43 -1.74
C VAL A 142 12.15 -0.48 -2.65
N PHE A 143 11.48 -0.05 -3.70
CA PHE A 143 12.03 0.85 -4.71
C PHE A 143 11.22 2.13 -4.79
N LEU A 144 11.90 3.22 -5.10
CA LEU A 144 11.33 4.52 -5.41
C LEU A 144 11.79 4.89 -6.82
N VAL A 145 10.85 5.18 -7.71
CA VAL A 145 11.16 5.77 -9.02
C VAL A 145 10.78 7.24 -9.03
N VAL A 146 11.66 8.06 -9.61
CA VAL A 146 11.45 9.49 -9.83
C VAL A 146 11.22 9.74 -11.31
N HIS A 147 10.24 10.56 -11.67
CA HIS A 147 9.94 10.92 -13.05
C HIS A 147 9.67 12.42 -13.22
N GLU A 148 9.87 12.93 -14.43
CA GLU A 148 9.62 14.33 -14.78
C GLU A 148 8.16 14.53 -15.20
N THR A 149 7.57 15.62 -14.69
CA THR A 149 6.17 15.99 -14.94
C THR A 149 6.02 17.23 -15.81
N ASN A 150 7.12 17.81 -16.31
CA ASN A 150 7.10 19.09 -17.04
C ASN A 150 7.42 18.92 -18.53
N TYR A 151 6.45 19.22 -19.40
CA TYR A 151 6.50 19.21 -20.88
C TYR A 151 6.92 17.90 -21.58
N TYR A 152 7.67 17.03 -20.91
CA TYR A 152 8.20 15.80 -21.45
C TYR A 152 8.28 14.78 -20.32
N PHE A 153 7.59 13.66 -20.52
CA PHE A 153 7.60 12.58 -19.56
C PHE A 153 8.84 11.72 -19.74
N LYS A 154 9.59 11.53 -18.66
CA LYS A 154 10.65 10.53 -18.57
C LYS A 154 10.86 10.08 -17.13
N TYR A 155 11.21 8.81 -16.96
CA TYR A 155 11.73 8.33 -15.68
C TYR A 155 13.20 8.73 -15.57
N LEU A 156 13.59 9.23 -14.40
CA LEU A 156 14.90 9.85 -14.16
C LEU A 156 15.83 8.96 -13.34
N PHE A 157 15.34 8.52 -12.17
CA PHE A 157 16.16 7.83 -11.17
C PHE A 157 15.37 6.71 -10.53
N LEU A 158 16.10 5.69 -10.09
CA LEU A 158 15.58 4.61 -9.27
C LEU A 158 16.42 4.53 -7.99
N TYR A 159 15.75 4.56 -6.85
CA TYR A 159 16.36 4.33 -5.56
C TYR A 159 15.85 3.02 -4.97
N LYS A 160 16.72 2.34 -4.22
CA LYS A 160 16.37 1.17 -3.41
C LYS A 160 16.49 1.54 -1.94
N TRP A 161 15.51 1.15 -1.13
CA TRP A 161 15.56 1.34 0.32
C TRP A 161 16.50 0.31 0.95
N LEU A 162 17.63 0.76 1.47
CA LEU A 162 18.67 -0.09 2.08
C LEU A 162 19.22 0.57 3.35
N ASN A 163 19.27 -0.20 4.43
CA ASN A 163 19.81 0.24 5.72
C ASN A 163 19.26 1.62 6.13
N ASP A 164 17.93 1.75 6.13
CA ASP A 164 17.23 2.95 6.56
C ASP A 164 17.52 4.20 5.67
N SER A 165 17.92 4.00 4.41
CA SER A 165 18.25 5.09 3.47
C SER A 165 17.96 4.75 2.01
N TRP A 166 17.79 5.78 1.17
CA TRP A 166 17.66 5.63 -0.29
C TRP A 166 19.02 5.53 -0.97
N VAL A 167 19.28 4.41 -1.67
CA VAL A 167 20.49 4.17 -2.44
C VAL A 167 20.17 4.23 -3.93
N ASN A 168 20.87 5.07 -4.69
CA ASN A 168 20.68 5.20 -6.13
C ASN A 168 21.14 3.93 -6.85
N MET A 169 20.33 3.45 -7.80
CA MET A 169 20.60 2.25 -8.58
C MET A 169 20.92 2.61 -10.03
N ASP A 170 21.70 1.76 -10.71
CA ASP A 170 21.85 1.87 -12.16
C ASP A 170 20.51 1.56 -12.81
N PHE A 171 19.92 2.56 -13.47
CA PHE A 171 18.56 2.51 -13.96
C PHE A 171 18.49 2.97 -15.41
N GLN A 172 17.90 2.13 -16.25
CA GLN A 172 17.77 2.36 -17.67
C GLN A 172 16.31 2.30 -18.08
N THR A 173 15.92 3.19 -18.97
CA THR A 173 14.58 3.24 -19.54
C THR A 173 14.68 2.97 -21.04
N THR A 174 13.66 2.33 -21.63
CA THR A 174 13.68 2.05 -23.07
C THR A 174 12.30 2.29 -23.66
N ASN A 175 12.20 3.33 -24.50
CA ASN A 175 10.99 3.75 -25.21
C ASN A 175 9.79 4.02 -24.29
N THR A 176 10.04 4.52 -23.08
CA THR A 176 9.00 4.85 -22.09
C THR A 176 8.68 6.34 -22.03
N GLU A 177 9.30 7.15 -22.90
CA GLU A 177 9.27 8.61 -22.87
C GLU A 177 8.31 9.16 -23.92
N PHE A 178 7.67 10.29 -23.63
CA PHE A 178 6.76 10.97 -24.55
C PHE A 178 6.55 12.44 -24.21
N GLN A 179 6.13 13.22 -25.21
CA GLN A 179 5.86 14.63 -25.03
C GLN A 179 4.51 14.86 -24.33
N MET A 180 4.48 15.83 -23.42
CA MET A 180 3.27 16.25 -22.71
C MET A 180 3.00 17.73 -22.98
N LEU A 181 1.79 18.07 -23.41
CA LEU A 181 1.38 19.46 -23.64
C LEU A 181 0.23 19.80 -22.71
N TYR A 182 0.52 20.35 -21.52
CA TYR A 182 -0.50 20.80 -20.55
C TYR A 182 -1.40 19.69 -19.97
N TYR A 183 -1.00 18.41 -20.09
CA TYR A 183 -1.73 17.25 -19.58
C TYR A 183 -1.00 16.60 -18.40
N PHE A 184 -1.77 15.97 -17.51
CA PHE A 184 -1.28 15.21 -16.37
C PHE A 184 -0.90 13.79 -16.77
N VAL A 185 0.07 13.20 -16.09
CA VAL A 185 0.40 11.79 -16.25
C VAL A 185 -0.01 11.01 -15.02
N GLU A 186 -0.81 10.00 -15.24
CA GLU A 186 -1.14 9.00 -14.25
C GLU A 186 -0.20 7.80 -14.38
N ILE A 187 0.44 7.44 -13.27
CA ILE A 187 1.21 6.21 -13.17
C ILE A 187 0.54 5.29 -12.16
N HIS A 188 0.02 4.18 -12.66
CA HIS A 188 -0.39 3.04 -11.86
C HIS A 188 0.70 1.96 -11.90
N ILE A 189 1.06 1.42 -10.74
CA ILE A 189 2.02 0.32 -10.63
C ILE A 189 1.25 -0.92 -10.21
N THR A 190 1.23 -1.91 -11.09
CA THR A 190 0.61 -3.21 -10.86
C THR A 190 1.66 -4.19 -10.40
N GLN A 191 1.45 -4.79 -9.22
CA GLN A 191 2.28 -5.86 -8.70
C GLN A 191 1.41 -7.11 -8.52
N SER A 192 1.58 -8.11 -9.38
CA SER A 192 0.77 -9.34 -9.34
C SER A 192 1.33 -10.39 -8.37
N ASP A 193 2.64 -10.36 -8.15
CA ASP A 193 3.44 -11.28 -7.36
C ASP A 193 4.74 -10.58 -6.94
N SER A 194 5.68 -11.34 -6.35
CA SER A 194 6.94 -10.76 -5.88
C SER A 194 7.86 -10.26 -6.99
N ASP A 195 7.75 -10.74 -8.23
CA ASP A 195 8.75 -10.53 -9.29
C ASP A 195 8.20 -9.91 -10.59
N THR A 196 6.92 -9.59 -10.61
CA THR A 196 6.23 -8.96 -11.75
C THR A 196 5.68 -7.61 -11.35
N VAL A 197 6.30 -6.56 -11.90
CA VAL A 197 5.89 -5.17 -11.73
C VAL A 197 5.68 -4.54 -13.10
N ILE A 198 4.46 -4.07 -13.34
CA ILE A 198 4.05 -3.38 -14.56
C ILE A 198 3.73 -1.92 -14.22
N PHE A 199 4.28 -1.02 -15.03
CA PHE A 199 3.98 0.40 -14.99
C PHE A 199 3.00 0.72 -16.11
N THR A 200 1.83 1.22 -15.74
CA THR A 200 0.87 1.82 -16.66
C THR A 200 1.00 3.32 -16.56
N THR A 201 1.60 3.93 -17.59
CA THR A 201 1.80 5.38 -17.68
C THR A 201 0.81 5.94 -18.67
N SER A 202 -0.20 6.68 -18.20
CA SER A 202 -1.27 7.21 -19.04
C SER A 202 -1.31 8.73 -19.00
N LEU A 203 -1.54 9.35 -20.16
CA LEU A 203 -1.67 10.79 -20.28
C LEU A 203 -3.15 11.18 -20.20
N SER A 204 -3.54 11.89 -19.14
CA SER A 204 -4.94 12.22 -18.85
C SER A 204 -5.59 12.97 -19.99
N GLY A 205 -6.67 12.42 -20.54
CA GLY A 205 -7.46 13.04 -21.60
C GLY A 205 -6.84 12.99 -23.01
N ALA A 206 -5.70 12.32 -23.19
CA ALA A 206 -4.99 12.26 -24.47
C ALA A 206 -5.05 10.88 -25.16
N ASN A 207 -5.83 9.94 -24.62
CA ASN A 207 -6.01 8.60 -25.17
C ASN A 207 -4.71 7.80 -25.31
N MET A 208 -3.66 8.22 -24.59
CA MET A 208 -2.32 7.66 -24.68
C MET A 208 -1.97 6.91 -23.41
N VAL A 209 -1.45 5.70 -23.60
CA VAL A 209 -0.92 4.87 -22.51
C VAL A 209 0.29 4.09 -22.98
N ILE A 210 1.28 3.99 -22.09
CA ILE A 210 2.46 3.13 -22.24
C ILE A 210 2.46 2.13 -21.09
N PHE A 211 2.49 0.85 -21.44
CA PHE A 211 2.72 -0.23 -20.49
C PHE A 211 4.19 -0.62 -20.54
N SER A 212 4.83 -0.67 -19.38
CA SER A 212 6.25 -1.01 -19.25
C SER A 212 6.48 -2.05 -18.17
N LYS A 213 7.43 -2.96 -18.39
CA LYS A 213 7.80 -3.99 -17.42
C LYS A 213 9.10 -3.61 -16.73
N PHE A 214 9.12 -3.70 -15.40
CA PHE A 214 10.32 -3.52 -14.60
C PHE A 214 11.08 -4.84 -14.46
N THR A 215 12.39 -4.82 -14.72
CA THR A 215 13.24 -6.00 -14.70
C THR A 215 14.62 -5.71 -14.11
N GLU A 216 15.18 -6.71 -13.45
CA GLU A 216 16.57 -6.71 -13.00
C GLU A 216 17.46 -7.41 -14.05
N LYS A 217 18.56 -6.76 -14.44
CA LYS A 217 19.61 -7.32 -15.30
C LYS A 217 20.69 -7.97 -14.44
N VAL A 218 20.58 -9.30 -14.31
CA VAL A 218 21.43 -10.14 -13.44
C VAL A 218 22.94 -9.96 -13.63
N LYS A 219 23.40 -9.61 -14.84
CA LYS A 219 24.85 -9.53 -15.12
C LYS A 219 25.53 -8.33 -14.46
N ASP A 220 24.83 -7.21 -14.30
CA ASP A 220 25.43 -5.94 -13.88
C ASP A 220 24.72 -5.30 -12.68
N TYR A 221 23.76 -5.99 -12.04
CA TYR A 221 22.92 -5.46 -10.96
C TYR A 221 22.23 -4.13 -11.34
N SER A 222 21.92 -3.95 -12.62
CA SER A 222 21.19 -2.80 -13.14
C SER A 222 19.71 -3.13 -13.30
N TYR A 223 18.87 -2.09 -13.27
CA TYR A 223 17.43 -2.20 -13.40
C TYR A 223 16.98 -1.53 -14.68
N MET A 224 15.95 -2.10 -15.29
CA MET A 224 15.43 -1.60 -16.55
C MET A 224 13.92 -1.55 -16.55
N LEU A 225 13.38 -0.42 -17.00
CA LEU A 225 11.97 -0.28 -17.35
C LEU A 225 11.83 -0.27 -18.87
N THR A 226 11.21 -1.31 -19.42
CA THR A 226 11.08 -1.51 -20.87
C THR A 226 9.64 -1.45 -21.29
N ARG A 227 9.33 -0.62 -22.30
CA ARG A 227 8.00 -0.62 -22.94
C ARG A 227 7.69 -2.00 -23.50
N ILE A 228 6.54 -2.54 -23.10
CA ILE A 228 5.97 -3.78 -23.65
C ILE A 228 4.82 -3.51 -24.61
N TYR A 229 4.07 -2.41 -24.42
CA TYR A 229 3.01 -1.99 -25.33
C TYR A 229 2.76 -0.49 -25.19
N ALA A 230 2.31 0.16 -26.26
CA ALA A 230 1.81 1.52 -26.21
C ALA A 230 0.69 1.71 -27.24
N THR A 231 -0.26 2.56 -26.90
CA THR A 231 -1.30 3.02 -27.83
C THR A 231 -1.56 4.51 -27.62
N HIS A 232 -1.95 5.17 -28.71
CA HIS A 232 -2.41 6.57 -28.74
C HIS A 232 -3.91 6.66 -29.05
N GLU A 233 -4.60 5.52 -29.12
CA GLU A 233 -5.99 5.41 -29.55
C GLU A 233 -6.77 4.54 -28.58
N LEU A 234 -6.83 4.94 -27.31
CA LEU A 234 -7.80 4.35 -26.38
C LEU A 234 -9.23 4.47 -26.96
N PRO A 235 -10.10 3.46 -26.77
CA PRO A 235 -11.40 3.39 -27.45
C PRO A 235 -12.42 4.43 -27.00
N PHE A 236 -12.17 5.10 -25.87
CA PHE A 236 -13.03 6.16 -25.36
C PHE A 236 -12.40 7.52 -25.64
N PRO A 237 -13.15 8.51 -26.19
CA PRO A 237 -12.60 9.84 -26.44
C PRO A 237 -12.19 10.51 -25.13
N SER A 238 -11.11 11.30 -25.14
CA SER A 238 -10.60 12.02 -23.98
C SER A 238 -10.44 11.15 -22.72
N SER A 239 -9.91 9.94 -22.90
CA SER A 239 -9.75 8.96 -21.83
C SER A 239 -8.30 8.72 -21.46
N HIS A 240 -8.11 8.09 -20.30
CA HIS A 240 -6.84 7.56 -19.85
C HIS A 240 -7.08 6.32 -18.97
N VAL A 241 -6.02 5.57 -18.72
CA VAL A 241 -6.06 4.40 -17.84
C VAL A 241 -5.88 4.86 -16.39
N LEU A 242 -6.85 4.53 -15.55
CA LEU A 242 -6.82 4.80 -14.11
C LEU A 242 -5.98 3.75 -13.38
N PHE A 243 -6.23 2.48 -13.69
CA PHE A 243 -5.46 1.37 -13.15
C PHE A 243 -5.49 0.15 -14.07
N THR A 244 -4.52 -0.74 -13.84
CA THR A 244 -4.36 -1.97 -14.62
C THR A 244 -4.19 -3.15 -13.67
N GLY A 245 -4.81 -4.27 -14.01
CA GLY A 245 -4.53 -5.58 -13.44
C GLY A 245 -3.87 -6.50 -14.45
N LEU A 246 -3.10 -7.46 -13.96
CA LEU A 246 -2.48 -8.50 -14.76
C LEU A 246 -3.27 -9.81 -14.67
N LYS A 247 -3.58 -10.43 -15.82
CA LYS A 247 -4.21 -11.75 -15.92
C LYS A 247 -3.36 -12.62 -16.83
N GLY A 248 -2.50 -13.45 -16.26
CA GLY A 248 -1.47 -14.14 -17.03
C GLY A 248 -0.53 -13.11 -17.69
N GLU A 249 -0.51 -13.07 -19.01
CA GLU A 249 0.26 -12.07 -19.78
C GLU A 249 -0.59 -10.89 -20.28
N ASN A 250 -1.91 -10.93 -20.08
CA ASN A 250 -2.82 -9.88 -20.52
C ASN A 250 -2.94 -8.78 -19.45
N LEU A 251 -3.09 -7.54 -19.92
CA LEU A 251 -3.26 -6.35 -19.10
C LEU A 251 -4.72 -5.90 -19.18
N SER A 252 -5.45 -5.97 -18.08
CA SER A 252 -6.84 -5.53 -17.98
C SER A 252 -6.90 -4.14 -17.36
N SER A 253 -7.29 -3.14 -18.13
CA SER A 253 -7.24 -1.73 -17.73
C SER A 253 -8.64 -1.15 -17.57
N ILE A 254 -8.83 -0.44 -16.45
CA ILE A 254 -10.02 0.39 -16.19
C ILE A 254 -9.67 1.83 -16.52
N MET A 255 -10.61 2.54 -17.11
CA MET A 255 -10.38 3.89 -17.63
C MET A 255 -11.19 4.93 -16.90
N GLU A 256 -10.75 6.16 -17.08
CA GLU A 256 -11.46 7.37 -16.74
C GLU A 256 -11.61 8.24 -17.99
N ILE A 257 -12.81 8.81 -18.19
CA ILE A 257 -13.14 9.65 -19.34
C ILE A 257 -13.40 11.08 -18.86
N ASN A 258 -12.91 12.07 -19.62
CA ASN A 258 -13.18 13.47 -19.37
C ASN A 258 -14.31 14.00 -20.28
N TYR A 259 -15.45 14.36 -19.68
CA TYR A 259 -16.58 15.04 -20.33
C TYR A 259 -16.90 16.38 -19.66
N GLY A 260 -15.87 17.16 -19.30
CA GLY A 260 -15.98 18.41 -18.53
C GLY A 260 -15.71 18.18 -17.04
N THR A 261 -15.98 16.97 -16.57
CA THR A 261 -15.46 16.36 -15.34
C THR A 261 -14.94 14.97 -15.68
N TYR A 262 -14.03 14.46 -14.85
CA TYR A 262 -13.53 13.11 -14.99
C TYR A 262 -14.52 12.09 -14.39
N HIS A 263 -14.77 10.99 -15.11
CA HIS A 263 -15.66 9.91 -14.69
C HIS A 263 -15.02 8.56 -15.00
N TRP A 264 -14.77 7.76 -13.98
CA TRP A 264 -14.33 6.38 -14.14
C TRP A 264 -15.44 5.53 -14.78
N VAL A 265 -15.02 4.49 -15.51
CA VAL A 265 -15.91 3.64 -16.30
C VAL A 265 -15.84 2.22 -15.75
N PRO A 266 -16.64 1.88 -14.73
CA PRO A 266 -16.54 0.58 -14.09
C PRO A 266 -17.12 -0.56 -14.91
N ASP A 267 -18.02 -0.28 -15.84
CA ASP A 267 -18.72 -1.29 -16.63
C ASP A 267 -17.91 -1.75 -17.85
N LYS A 268 -16.67 -1.25 -18.03
CA LYS A 268 -15.85 -1.58 -19.21
C LYS A 268 -14.37 -1.76 -18.86
N ILE A 269 -13.80 -2.84 -19.38
CA ILE A 269 -12.37 -3.13 -19.33
C ILE A 269 -11.79 -3.10 -20.74
N ILE A 270 -10.58 -2.55 -20.85
CA ILE A 270 -9.73 -2.78 -22.02
C ILE A 270 -8.72 -3.84 -21.67
N GLU A 271 -8.84 -5.00 -22.32
CA GLU A 271 -7.82 -6.04 -22.24
C GLU A 271 -6.82 -5.82 -23.37
N VAL A 272 -5.56 -5.65 -23.00
CA VAL A 272 -4.41 -5.52 -23.91
C VAL A 272 -3.61 -6.80 -23.84
N ASN A 273 -3.34 -7.38 -25.01
CA ASN A 273 -2.35 -8.46 -25.12
C ASN A 273 -1.07 -7.86 -25.72
N PRO A 274 0.00 -7.70 -24.92
CA PRO A 274 1.22 -7.06 -25.38
C PRO A 274 1.96 -7.90 -26.44
N ASN A 275 1.73 -9.22 -26.52
CA ASN A 275 2.45 -10.10 -27.44
C ASN A 275 1.97 -10.00 -28.89
N ASN A 276 0.68 -9.70 -29.10
CA ASN A 276 0.10 -9.53 -30.44
C ASN A 276 -0.32 -8.08 -30.72
N GLU A 277 0.05 -7.16 -29.83
CA GLU A 277 -0.20 -5.72 -29.92
C GLU A 277 -1.68 -5.34 -30.14
N SER A 278 -2.62 -6.18 -29.67
CA SER A 278 -4.04 -5.92 -29.79
C SER A 278 -4.68 -5.51 -28.47
N PHE A 279 -5.81 -4.82 -28.58
CA PHE A 279 -6.69 -4.59 -27.44
C PHE A 279 -8.14 -4.92 -27.81
N VAL A 280 -8.90 -5.33 -26.80
CA VAL A 280 -10.34 -5.59 -26.91
C VAL A 280 -11.07 -4.89 -25.77
N GLN A 281 -12.24 -4.33 -26.08
CA GLN A 281 -13.16 -3.84 -25.06
C GLN A 281 -14.05 -4.98 -24.59
N ILE A 282 -14.17 -5.12 -23.27
CA ILE A 282 -15.01 -6.11 -22.61
C ILE A 282 -16.00 -5.37 -21.72
N ASP A 283 -17.29 -5.62 -21.94
CA ASP A 283 -18.36 -5.06 -21.11
C ASP A 283 -18.57 -5.96 -19.88
N ILE A 284 -18.52 -5.36 -18.70
CA ILE A 284 -18.80 -6.01 -17.43
C ILE A 284 -20.29 -6.08 -17.21
N GLN A 285 -20.78 -7.27 -16.86
CA GLN A 285 -22.19 -7.50 -16.56
C GLN A 285 -22.40 -7.58 -15.04
N GLY A 286 -23.55 -7.11 -14.57
CA GLY A 286 -23.97 -7.23 -13.17
C GLY A 286 -23.78 -5.94 -12.36
N LYS A 287 -23.65 -6.08 -11.04
CA LYS A 287 -23.50 -4.94 -10.11
C LYS A 287 -22.09 -4.38 -10.25
N VAL A 288 -21.99 -3.06 -10.41
CA VAL A 288 -20.72 -2.32 -10.40
C VAL A 288 -20.65 -1.42 -9.14
N PRO A 289 -19.44 -1.07 -8.67
CA PRO A 289 -19.29 -0.08 -7.61
C PRO A 289 -19.78 1.30 -8.07
N ASN A 290 -20.21 2.14 -7.13
CA ASN A 290 -20.79 3.46 -7.43
C ASN A 290 -19.84 4.61 -7.07
N TRP A 291 -18.52 4.40 -7.19
CA TRP A 291 -17.55 5.49 -7.01
C TRP A 291 -17.86 6.64 -7.99
N GLU A 292 -17.53 7.86 -7.59
CA GLU A 292 -17.61 9.09 -8.38
C GLU A 292 -16.18 9.48 -8.79
N PHE A 293 -16.03 10.28 -9.85
CA PHE A 293 -14.74 10.79 -10.34
C PHE A 293 -13.74 9.67 -10.65
N SER A 294 -12.60 9.66 -9.96
CA SER A 294 -11.42 8.84 -10.23
C SER A 294 -11.45 7.46 -9.59
N GLY A 295 -12.64 6.94 -9.29
CA GLY A 295 -12.80 5.57 -8.83
C GLY A 295 -12.18 5.28 -7.46
N PRO A 296 -11.68 4.05 -7.22
CA PRO A 296 -11.12 3.66 -5.94
C PRO A 296 -9.77 4.32 -5.66
N LYS A 297 -9.52 4.72 -4.40
CA LYS A 297 -8.22 5.31 -3.99
C LYS A 297 -7.14 4.24 -3.85
N HIS A 298 -7.50 3.06 -3.36
CA HIS A 298 -6.56 1.97 -3.09
C HIS A 298 -6.87 0.75 -3.95
N ILE A 299 -5.82 0.25 -4.60
CA ILE A 299 -5.90 -0.82 -5.59
C ILE A 299 -4.73 -1.76 -5.32
N PHE A 300 -5.05 -3.01 -5.01
CA PHE A 300 -4.07 -4.05 -4.77
C PHE A 300 -4.40 -5.28 -5.59
N GLN A 301 -3.39 -5.98 -6.08
CA GLN A 301 -3.59 -7.20 -6.85
C GLN A 301 -3.06 -8.42 -6.08
N SER A 302 -3.79 -9.52 -6.14
CA SER A 302 -3.26 -10.86 -5.93
C SER A 302 -3.80 -11.76 -7.02
N LYS A 303 -2.89 -12.44 -7.74
CA LYS A 303 -3.25 -13.31 -8.88
C LYS A 303 -4.13 -12.56 -9.88
N ASP A 304 -5.33 -13.05 -10.16
CA ASP A 304 -6.28 -12.51 -11.13
C ASP A 304 -7.37 -11.63 -10.48
N LYS A 305 -7.17 -11.18 -9.23
CA LYS A 305 -8.14 -10.36 -8.50
C LYS A 305 -7.54 -9.02 -8.11
N LEU A 306 -8.33 -7.96 -8.27
CA LEU A 306 -8.02 -6.62 -7.78
C LEU A 306 -8.92 -6.30 -6.59
N LEU A 307 -8.32 -5.95 -5.48
CA LEU A 307 -8.98 -5.39 -4.31
C LEU A 307 -9.08 -3.88 -4.52
N LEU A 308 -10.30 -3.35 -4.44
CA LEU A 308 -10.64 -1.95 -4.66
C LEU A 308 -11.28 -1.41 -3.39
N ALA A 309 -10.71 -0.36 -2.81
CA ALA A 309 -11.16 0.19 -1.54
C ALA A 309 -10.95 1.70 -1.46
N ASP A 310 -11.78 2.35 -0.64
CA ASP A 310 -11.82 3.80 -0.43
C ASP A 310 -12.05 4.58 -1.73
N GLY A 311 -12.37 5.85 -1.60
CA GLY A 311 -12.75 6.72 -2.71
C GLY A 311 -14.05 7.43 -2.41
N SER A 312 -14.41 8.36 -3.29
CA SER A 312 -15.62 9.15 -3.14
C SER A 312 -16.77 8.49 -3.89
N GLU A 313 -17.95 8.48 -3.29
CA GLU A 313 -19.22 8.16 -3.94
C GLU A 313 -20.10 9.41 -3.95
N LEU A 314 -20.86 9.58 -5.03
CA LEU A 314 -21.86 10.63 -5.13
C LEU A 314 -23.15 10.15 -4.48
N ILE A 315 -23.57 10.88 -3.45
CA ILE A 315 -24.85 10.63 -2.77
C ILE A 315 -25.97 11.42 -3.45
N ASN A 316 -25.69 12.67 -3.86
CA ASN A 316 -26.65 13.57 -4.49
C ASN A 316 -25.91 14.68 -5.25
N PHE A 317 -26.62 15.55 -5.98
CA PHE A 317 -26.03 16.74 -6.60
C PHE A 317 -25.19 17.53 -5.58
N ASP A 318 -23.89 17.65 -5.86
CA ASP A 318 -22.87 18.31 -5.03
C ASP A 318 -22.66 17.72 -3.61
N GLN A 319 -23.15 16.52 -3.33
CA GLN A 319 -22.92 15.81 -2.07
C GLN A 319 -22.10 14.54 -2.28
N TYR A 320 -20.89 14.55 -1.72
CA TYR A 320 -19.95 13.45 -1.79
C TYR A 320 -19.79 12.81 -0.42
N ASN A 321 -19.66 11.50 -0.40
CA ASN A 321 -19.26 10.75 0.78
C ASN A 321 -18.10 9.83 0.46
N ARG A 322 -17.30 9.50 1.46
CA ARG A 322 -16.31 8.44 1.29
C ARG A 322 -16.97 7.10 1.50
N THR A 323 -16.77 6.20 0.56
CA THR A 323 -17.30 4.85 0.70
C THR A 323 -16.48 4.03 1.66
N ARG A 324 -17.16 3.15 2.36
CA ARG A 324 -16.55 2.12 3.21
C ARG A 324 -16.56 0.77 2.53
N ASP A 325 -17.22 0.67 1.37
CA ASP A 325 -17.38 -0.59 0.67
C ASP A 325 -16.06 -1.04 0.07
N ILE A 326 -15.79 -2.33 0.18
CA ILE A 326 -14.62 -2.97 -0.42
C ILE A 326 -15.12 -3.90 -1.51
N TRP A 327 -14.49 -3.81 -2.68
CA TRP A 327 -14.88 -4.56 -3.86
C TRP A 327 -13.71 -5.38 -4.37
N ILE A 328 -14.03 -6.53 -4.95
CA ILE A 328 -13.10 -7.35 -5.71
C ILE A 328 -13.52 -7.29 -7.18
N LEU A 329 -12.59 -6.92 -8.05
CA LEU A 329 -12.72 -7.13 -9.49
C LEU A 329 -11.98 -8.42 -9.86
N ASN A 330 -12.73 -9.45 -10.27
CA ASN A 330 -12.16 -10.70 -10.77
C ASN A 330 -11.87 -10.58 -12.27
N LEU A 331 -10.60 -10.61 -12.66
CA LEU A 331 -10.16 -10.46 -14.05
C LEU A 331 -10.42 -11.72 -14.90
N SER A 332 -10.57 -12.90 -14.28
CA SER A 332 -10.93 -14.11 -15.01
C SER A 332 -12.35 -14.08 -15.56
N HIS A 333 -13.28 -13.48 -14.80
CA HIS A 333 -14.70 -13.44 -15.14
C HIS A 333 -15.20 -12.04 -15.50
N TYR A 334 -14.37 -11.01 -15.33
CA TYR A 334 -14.72 -9.59 -15.47
C TYR A 334 -16.00 -9.25 -14.71
N SER A 335 -15.99 -9.53 -13.41
CA SER A 335 -17.13 -9.31 -12.53
C SER A 335 -16.69 -8.67 -11.22
N TYR A 336 -17.49 -7.74 -10.73
CA TYR A 336 -17.30 -7.18 -9.40
C TYR A 336 -18.03 -7.99 -8.35
N THR A 337 -17.44 -8.11 -7.17
CA THR A 337 -18.07 -8.66 -5.97
C THR A 337 -17.80 -7.72 -4.82
N GLN A 338 -18.85 -7.17 -4.23
CA GLN A 338 -18.74 -6.42 -2.98
C GLN A 338 -18.48 -7.41 -1.85
N LEU A 339 -17.45 -7.16 -1.05
CA LEU A 339 -17.21 -7.93 0.16
C LEU A 339 -18.26 -7.60 1.22
N PRO A 340 -18.69 -8.58 2.03
CA PRO A 340 -19.64 -8.36 3.13
C PRO A 340 -18.95 -7.69 4.34
N LEU A 341 -17.90 -6.89 4.10
CA LEU A 341 -17.11 -6.20 5.11
C LEU A 341 -16.90 -4.76 4.65
N GLN A 342 -16.80 -3.85 5.60
CA GLN A 342 -16.60 -2.42 5.34
C GLN A 342 -15.36 -1.90 6.06
N LEU A 343 -14.69 -0.91 5.47
CA LEU A 343 -13.61 -0.17 6.10
C LEU A 343 -14.05 0.34 7.49
N PRO A 344 -13.17 0.35 8.50
CA PRO A 344 -13.49 0.92 9.82
C PRO A 344 -13.94 2.37 9.68
N GLU A 345 -15.01 2.76 10.37
CA GLU A 345 -15.58 4.11 10.28
C GLU A 345 -14.55 5.17 10.66
N GLU A 346 -13.73 4.86 11.67
CA GLU A 346 -12.72 5.74 12.20
C GLU A 346 -11.54 5.95 11.24
N ALA A 347 -11.32 5.01 10.31
CA ALA A 347 -10.23 5.06 9.35
C ALA A 347 -10.61 5.76 8.04
N VAL A 348 -11.91 5.95 7.77
CA VAL A 348 -12.39 6.48 6.49
C VAL A 348 -12.22 8.00 6.48
N SER A 349 -11.00 8.43 6.20
CA SER A 349 -10.60 9.83 6.10
C SER A 349 -9.76 10.05 4.84
N TYR A 350 -9.59 11.31 4.42
CA TYR A 350 -8.66 11.63 3.32
C TYR A 350 -7.23 11.17 3.57
N LYS A 351 -6.88 11.00 4.85
CA LYS A 351 -5.56 10.67 5.36
C LYS A 351 -5.35 9.16 5.54
N MET A 352 -6.38 8.37 5.28
CA MET A 352 -6.29 6.91 5.31
C MET A 352 -5.18 6.43 4.40
N CYS A 353 -4.35 5.58 4.97
CA CYS A 353 -3.30 4.85 4.29
C CYS A 353 -3.67 3.36 4.27
N ALA A 354 -3.22 2.66 3.23
CA ALA A 354 -3.46 1.24 3.12
C ALA A 354 -2.26 0.52 2.53
N ALA A 355 -2.10 -0.74 2.91
CA ALA A 355 -1.10 -1.64 2.35
C ALA A 355 -1.66 -3.07 2.29
N PHE A 356 -1.05 -3.89 1.46
CA PHE A 356 -1.52 -5.25 1.23
C PHE A 356 -0.36 -6.23 1.23
N ASP A 357 -0.48 -7.27 2.04
CA ASP A 357 0.36 -8.47 1.98
C ASP A 357 -0.31 -9.47 1.03
N PHE A 358 0.22 -9.56 -0.19
CA PHE A 358 -0.32 -10.45 -1.21
C PHE A 358 -0.02 -11.93 -0.98
N GLU A 359 0.99 -12.28 -0.18
CA GLU A 359 1.32 -13.67 0.13
C GLU A 359 0.36 -14.24 1.18
N LYS A 360 0.00 -13.42 2.18
CA LYS A 360 -0.92 -13.81 3.26
C LYS A 360 -2.38 -13.37 3.01
N SER A 361 -2.63 -12.63 1.92
CA SER A 361 -3.90 -11.97 1.63
C SER A 361 -4.40 -11.10 2.80
N ILE A 362 -3.50 -10.31 3.40
CA ILE A 362 -3.84 -9.42 4.52
C ILE A 362 -3.90 -7.97 4.03
N TYR A 363 -5.05 -7.33 4.26
CA TYR A 363 -5.27 -5.92 3.96
C TYR A 363 -5.14 -5.08 5.23
N TYR A 364 -4.19 -4.15 5.23
CA TYR A 364 -3.92 -3.23 6.35
C TYR A 364 -4.50 -1.85 6.03
N VAL A 365 -5.19 -1.29 7.01
CA VAL A 365 -5.73 0.08 7.00
C VAL A 365 -5.13 0.82 8.18
N ILE A 366 -4.57 2.00 7.91
CA ILE A 366 -3.88 2.81 8.92
C ILE A 366 -4.40 4.25 8.82
N ASP A 367 -4.75 4.81 9.98
CA ASP A 367 -4.93 6.24 10.17
C ASP A 367 -3.89 6.74 11.18
N VAL A 368 -3.10 7.74 10.77
CA VAL A 368 -1.99 8.30 11.54
C VAL A 368 -2.44 9.46 12.43
N ASP A 369 -3.53 10.15 12.07
CA ASP A 369 -4.03 11.36 12.74
C ASP A 369 -5.13 11.07 13.74
N SER A 370 -6.02 10.11 13.43
CA SER A 370 -6.93 9.61 14.47
C SER A 370 -6.11 8.80 15.46
N VAL A 371 -6.32 9.07 16.75
CA VAL A 371 -5.71 8.33 17.84
C VAL A 371 -6.02 6.84 17.64
N LEU A 372 -5.06 6.12 17.06
CA LEU A 372 -4.83 4.68 17.15
C LEU A 372 -5.84 3.82 16.37
N LEU A 373 -5.59 3.61 15.08
CA LEU A 373 -6.13 2.44 14.40
C LEU A 373 -5.20 1.95 13.26
N MET A 374 -4.43 0.90 13.56
CA MET A 374 -4.07 -0.06 12.52
C MET A 374 -5.11 -1.17 12.59
N SER A 375 -5.84 -1.39 11.52
CA SER A 375 -6.72 -2.56 11.41
C SER A 375 -6.25 -3.43 10.27
N TYR A 376 -6.44 -4.73 10.42
CA TYR A 376 -6.18 -5.66 9.34
C TYR A 376 -7.31 -6.65 9.20
N VAL A 377 -7.44 -7.20 8.00
CA VAL A 377 -8.35 -8.31 7.73
C VAL A 377 -7.64 -9.30 6.82
N LYS A 378 -7.71 -10.58 7.18
CA LYS A 378 -7.30 -11.67 6.29
C LYS A 378 -8.45 -11.96 5.33
N LEU A 379 -8.22 -11.77 4.04
CA LEU A 379 -9.21 -11.99 3.00
C LEU A 379 -9.09 -13.43 2.50
N ASN A 380 -9.81 -14.35 3.15
CA ASN A 380 -9.78 -15.77 2.81
C ASN A 380 -10.33 -16.03 1.38
N ARG A 381 -11.16 -15.11 0.88
CA ARG A 381 -11.75 -15.16 -0.47
C ARG A 381 -10.90 -14.48 -1.55
N PHE A 382 -9.73 -13.92 -1.21
CA PHE A 382 -8.85 -13.20 -2.12
C PHE A 382 -7.69 -14.05 -2.61
#